data_AF-A0AAU9N0V5-F1
#
_entry.id   AF-A0AAU9N0V5-F1
#
_cell.length_a   1.000
_cell.length_b   1.000
_cell.length_c   1.000
_cell.angle_alpha   90.00
_cell.angle_beta   90.00
_cell.angle_gamma   90.00
#
_symmetry.space_group_name_H-M   'P 1'
#
loop_
_entity.id
_entity.type
_entity.pdbx_description
1 polymer ?
#
loop_
_entity_poly.entity_id
_entity_poly.type
_entity_poly.pdbx_seq_one_letter_code
_entity_poly.pdbx_strand_id
1 'polypeptide(L)'
;MAKKEMEVVKGVDLQRYMGRWYEIASFPSRNQPKNGTNTRATYTLKDDGTVHVLNETWSDGKRGFIEGTAYKADPNSDEAKLKPSKKSLWILCRENHLDDEIYEQLIEKAKGEGYDVSNLKKTTHTDPPPETEGAPADTKGVWWLKSIFGK
;
A
#
# COMPACT_ATOMS: atom_id res chain seq x y z
N MET A 1 29.19 0.00 15.30
CA MET A 1 27.88 -0.65 15.50
C MET A 1 27.50 -1.35 14.20
N ALA A 2 27.11 -2.63 14.25
CA ALA A 2 26.69 -3.36 13.06
C ALA A 2 25.40 -2.74 12.51
N LYS A 3 25.37 -2.45 11.21
CA LYS A 3 24.16 -2.00 10.51
C LYS A 3 23.17 -3.17 10.55
N LYS A 4 22.19 -3.13 11.46
CA LYS A 4 21.05 -4.06 11.43
C LYS A 4 20.34 -3.86 10.10
N GLU A 5 20.55 -4.78 9.16
CA GLU A 5 19.83 -4.80 7.90
C GLU A 5 18.37 -5.12 8.19
N MET A 6 17.45 -4.47 7.46
CA MET A 6 16.03 -4.78 7.62
C MET A 6 15.75 -6.18 7.09
N GLU A 7 15.10 -6.99 7.89
CA GLU A 7 14.65 -8.31 7.49
C GLU A 7 13.46 -8.16 6.55
N VAL A 8 13.59 -8.72 5.34
CA VAL A 8 12.53 -8.72 4.33
C VAL A 8 11.68 -9.97 4.52
N VAL A 9 10.37 -9.85 4.33
CA VAL A 9 9.46 -10.99 4.38
C VAL A 9 9.82 -11.99 3.28
N LYS A 10 9.98 -13.25 3.68
CA LYS A 10 10.19 -14.40 2.79
C LYS A 10 8.86 -15.06 2.44
N GLY A 11 8.80 -15.69 1.27
CA GLY A 11 7.64 -16.50 0.87
C GLY A 11 6.36 -15.70 0.68
N VAL A 12 6.47 -14.46 0.18
CA VAL A 12 5.29 -13.64 -0.10
C VAL A 12 4.41 -14.31 -1.15
N ASP A 13 3.18 -14.63 -0.78
CA ASP A 13 2.13 -15.07 -1.68
C ASP A 13 1.69 -13.86 -2.54
N LEU A 14 2.27 -13.75 -3.74
CA LEU A 14 1.99 -12.67 -4.66
C LEU A 14 0.50 -12.59 -5.00
N GLN A 15 -0.17 -13.74 -5.16
CA GLN A 15 -1.59 -13.74 -5.45
C GLN A 15 -2.35 -13.07 -4.31
N ARG A 16 -2.09 -13.43 -3.04
CA ARG A 16 -2.71 -12.75 -1.88
C ARG A 16 -2.34 -11.28 -1.76
N TYR A 17 -1.17 -10.87 -2.24
CA TYR A 17 -0.75 -9.47 -2.20
C TYR A 17 -1.46 -8.59 -3.24
N MET A 18 -1.94 -9.16 -4.35
CA MET A 18 -2.63 -8.42 -5.41
C MET A 18 -3.90 -7.71 -4.91
N GLY A 19 -4.40 -6.79 -5.73
CA GLY A 19 -5.55 -5.95 -5.43
C GLY A 19 -5.15 -4.61 -4.83
N ARG A 20 -6.12 -3.95 -4.20
CA ARG A 20 -5.99 -2.57 -3.71
C ARG A 20 -5.40 -2.53 -2.30
N TRP A 21 -4.58 -1.52 -2.06
CA TRP A 21 -4.06 -1.13 -0.76
C TRP A 21 -4.17 0.38 -0.61
N TYR A 22 -4.75 0.83 0.50
CA TYR A 22 -4.84 2.22 0.88
C TYR A 22 -3.58 2.61 1.65
N GLU A 23 -2.98 3.74 1.28
CA GLU A 23 -1.91 4.35 2.07
C GLU A 23 -2.52 4.99 3.31
N ILE A 24 -2.27 4.43 4.49
CA ILE A 24 -2.76 4.99 5.76
C ILE A 24 -1.81 6.07 6.26
N ALA A 25 -0.51 5.83 6.12
CA ALA A 25 0.51 6.82 6.44
C ALA A 25 1.80 6.57 5.66
N SER A 26 2.55 7.62 5.36
CA SER A 26 3.81 7.50 4.64
C SER A 26 4.82 8.57 5.03
N PHE A 27 6.09 8.33 4.72
CA PHE A 27 7.07 9.41 4.69
C PHE A 27 6.84 10.28 3.46
N PRO A 28 6.87 11.62 3.59
CA PRO A 28 6.66 12.54 2.48
C PRO A 28 7.57 12.22 1.29
N SER A 29 6.95 11.95 0.16
CA SER A 29 7.64 11.78 -1.12
C SER A 29 7.54 13.05 -1.97
N ARG A 30 8.61 13.39 -2.70
CA ARG A 30 8.58 14.49 -3.69
C ARG A 30 7.60 14.21 -4.83
N ASN A 31 7.26 12.95 -5.04
CA ASN A 31 6.38 12.49 -6.12
C ASN A 31 4.91 12.40 -5.69
N GLN A 32 4.57 12.81 -4.46
CA GLN A 32 3.20 12.87 -3.96
C GLN A 32 2.81 14.32 -3.63
N PRO A 33 1.56 14.75 -3.94
CA PRO A 33 1.08 16.07 -3.55
C PRO A 33 0.99 16.20 -2.02
N LYS A 34 1.33 17.37 -1.48
CA LYS A 34 1.31 17.62 -0.03
C LYS A 34 -0.08 17.52 0.59
N ASN A 35 -1.11 17.83 -0.19
CA ASN A 35 -2.53 17.74 0.16
C ASN A 35 -3.21 16.52 -0.49
N GLY A 36 -2.43 15.48 -0.81
CA GLY A 36 -2.96 14.23 -1.33
C GLY A 36 -3.91 13.55 -0.36
N THR A 37 -5.02 13.07 -0.89
CA THR A 37 -6.06 12.31 -0.19
C THR A 37 -6.42 11.07 -1.00
N ASN A 38 -7.05 10.09 -0.35
CA ASN A 38 -7.48 8.86 -1.01
C ASN A 38 -6.33 8.12 -1.73
N THR A 39 -5.09 8.27 -1.24
CA THR A 39 -3.91 7.70 -1.88
C THR A 39 -3.92 6.18 -1.78
N ARG A 40 -3.76 5.50 -2.90
CA ARG A 40 -3.80 4.03 -2.96
C ARG A 40 -2.90 3.46 -4.03
N ALA A 41 -2.54 2.19 -3.86
CA ALA A 41 -1.87 1.38 -4.85
C ALA A 41 -2.73 0.17 -5.23
N THR A 42 -2.80 -0.14 -6.52
CA THR A 42 -3.44 -1.36 -7.03
C THR A 42 -2.41 -2.22 -7.75
N TYR A 43 -2.24 -3.46 -7.28
CA TYR A 43 -1.29 -4.42 -7.83
C TYR A 43 -2.01 -5.48 -8.65
N THR A 44 -1.59 -5.65 -9.90
CA THR A 44 -2.14 -6.66 -10.82
C THR A 44 -1.04 -7.57 -11.33
N LEU A 45 -1.17 -8.87 -11.09
CA LEU A 45 -0.23 -9.88 -11.59
C LEU A 45 -0.48 -10.11 -13.08
N LYS A 46 0.59 -10.07 -13.87
CA LYS A 46 0.55 -10.39 -15.30
C LYS A 46 0.98 -11.83 -15.55
N ASP A 47 0.63 -12.35 -16.73
CA ASP A 47 0.96 -13.71 -17.15
C ASP A 47 2.47 -13.98 -17.24
N ASP A 48 3.27 -12.93 -17.49
CA ASP A 48 4.74 -13.00 -17.50
C ASP A 48 5.38 -13.02 -16.10
N GLY A 49 4.56 -13.01 -15.04
CA GLY A 49 5.00 -13.01 -13.64
C GLY A 49 5.41 -11.63 -13.11
N THR A 50 5.32 -10.57 -13.92
CA THR A 50 5.51 -9.20 -13.45
C THR A 50 4.25 -8.64 -12.80
N VAL A 51 4.38 -7.57 -12.02
CA VAL A 51 3.27 -6.91 -11.34
C VAL A 51 3.09 -5.52 -11.94
N HIS A 52 1.95 -5.26 -12.57
CA HIS A 52 1.53 -3.89 -12.87
C HIS A 52 1.17 -3.17 -11.56
N VAL A 53 1.67 -1.95 -11.40
CA VAL A 53 1.43 -1.11 -10.22
C VAL A 53 0.77 0.18 -10.68
N LEU A 54 -0.45 0.44 -10.22
CA LEU A 54 -1.15 1.71 -10.38
C LEU A 54 -1.18 2.44 -9.04
N ASN A 55 -0.51 3.58 -8.93
CA ASN A 55 -0.63 4.46 -7.76
C ASN A 55 -1.52 5.65 -8.10
N GLU A 56 -2.45 5.97 -7.21
CA GLU A 56 -3.44 7.02 -7.39
C GLU A 56 -3.47 7.93 -6.17
N THR A 57 -3.79 9.20 -6.37
CA THR A 57 -4.01 10.17 -5.29
C THR A 57 -4.94 11.29 -5.77
N TRP A 58 -5.68 11.90 -4.85
CA TRP A 58 -6.57 13.01 -5.14
C TRP A 58 -6.09 14.29 -4.47
N SER A 59 -6.00 15.36 -5.24
CA SER A 59 -5.66 16.71 -4.76
C SER A 59 -6.67 17.69 -5.33
N ASP A 60 -7.29 18.50 -4.47
CA ASP A 60 -8.23 19.55 -4.87
C ASP A 60 -9.36 19.02 -5.79
N GLY A 61 -9.88 17.85 -5.44
CA GLY A 61 -10.95 17.15 -6.19
C GLY A 61 -10.50 16.49 -7.49
N LYS A 62 -9.21 16.57 -7.87
CA LYS A 62 -8.68 15.98 -9.10
C LYS A 62 -7.86 14.73 -8.81
N ARG A 63 -8.11 13.67 -9.58
CA ARG A 63 -7.31 12.44 -9.58
C ARG A 63 -6.00 12.66 -10.31
N GLY A 64 -4.89 12.28 -9.68
CA GLY A 64 -3.60 12.04 -10.32
C GLY A 64 -3.23 10.56 -10.18
N PHE A 65 -2.51 10.02 -11.15
CA PHE A 65 -2.04 8.63 -11.11
C PHE A 65 -0.69 8.48 -11.80
N ILE A 66 0.04 7.44 -11.39
CA ILE A 66 1.24 6.95 -12.07
C ILE A 66 1.20 5.43 -12.17
N GLU A 67 1.73 4.90 -13.26
CA GLU A 67 1.79 3.46 -13.51
C GLU A 67 3.24 2.99 -13.58
N GLY A 68 3.45 1.73 -13.20
CA GLY A 68 4.76 1.08 -13.26
C GLY A 68 4.64 -0.42 -13.41
N THR A 69 5.78 -1.08 -13.60
CA THR A 69 5.89 -2.54 -13.56
C THR A 69 6.95 -2.91 -12.54
N ALA A 70 6.60 -3.79 -11.61
CA ALA A 70 7.49 -4.35 -10.61
C ALA A 70 7.84 -5.80 -10.95
N TYR A 71 9.05 -6.20 -10.61
CA TYR A 71 9.58 -7.55 -10.77
C TYR A 71 10.47 -7.89 -9.56
N LYS A 72 10.69 -9.18 -9.30
CA LYS A 72 11.59 -9.62 -8.23
C LYS A 72 13.00 -9.10 -8.48
N ALA A 73 13.67 -8.57 -7.46
CA ALA A 73 15.06 -8.14 -7.57
C ALA A 73 16.02 -9.30 -7.88
N ASP A 74 15.74 -10.48 -7.33
CA ASP A 74 16.38 -11.75 -7.68
C ASP A 74 15.30 -12.78 -8.03
N PRO A 75 15.20 -13.24 -9.29
CA PRO A 75 14.24 -14.27 -9.70
C PRO A 75 14.38 -15.59 -8.93
N ASN A 76 15.56 -15.89 -8.39
CA ASN A 76 15.88 -17.14 -7.69
C ASN A 76 15.69 -17.06 -6.18
N SER A 77 15.31 -15.88 -5.65
CA SER A 77 15.09 -15.66 -4.22
C SER A 77 13.61 -15.76 -3.84
N ASP A 78 13.35 -16.20 -2.61
CA ASP A 78 12.05 -16.16 -1.95
C ASP A 78 11.81 -14.83 -1.20
N GLU A 79 12.79 -13.93 -1.18
CA GLU A 79 12.68 -12.61 -0.56
C GLU A 79 11.87 -11.64 -1.44
N ALA A 80 10.89 -10.97 -0.84
CA ALA A 80 10.16 -9.88 -1.49
C ALA A 80 10.95 -8.57 -1.42
N LYS A 81 12.17 -8.57 -1.97
CA LYS A 81 13.10 -7.44 -1.85
C LYS A 81 12.94 -6.46 -3.00
N LEU A 82 12.60 -5.22 -2.66
CA LEU A 82 12.92 -4.02 -3.43
C LEU A 82 14.12 -3.34 -2.77
N LYS A 83 14.99 -2.66 -3.51
CA LYS A 83 16.22 -2.06 -2.97
C LYS A 83 15.89 -1.15 -1.76
N PRO A 84 16.30 -1.50 -0.53
CA PRO A 84 15.84 -0.81 0.67
C PRO A 84 16.50 0.57 0.81
N SER A 85 15.71 1.55 1.26
CA SER A 85 16.16 2.88 1.66
C SER A 85 15.41 3.28 2.93
N LYS A 86 16.12 3.67 3.99
CA LYS A 86 15.51 4.21 5.22
C LYS A 86 14.78 5.54 5.01
N LYS A 87 14.83 6.11 3.81
CA LYS A 87 14.13 7.36 3.44
C LYS A 87 12.65 7.13 3.10
N SER A 88 12.19 5.89 3.12
CA SER A 88 10.88 5.52 2.60
C SER A 88 10.22 4.53 3.54
N LEU A 89 8.99 4.85 3.96
CA LEU A 89 8.16 4.04 4.83
C LEU A 89 6.70 4.30 4.48
N TRP A 90 5.90 3.23 4.42
CA TRP A 90 4.46 3.27 4.22
C TRP A 90 3.78 2.30 5.17
N ILE A 91 2.65 2.72 5.74
CA ILE A 91 1.66 1.85 6.38
C ILE A 91 0.51 1.71 5.39
N LEU A 92 0.24 0.48 4.98
CA LEU A 92 -0.81 0.16 4.01
C LEU A 92 -1.90 -0.70 4.67
N CYS A 93 -3.15 -0.48 4.30
CA CYS A 93 -4.30 -1.27 4.75
C CYS A 93 -5.16 -1.72 3.55
N ARG A 94 -5.92 -2.81 3.71
CA ARG A 94 -6.91 -3.24 2.72
C ARG A 94 -8.16 -2.37 2.72
N GLU A 95 -8.43 -1.71 3.83
CA GLU A 95 -9.52 -0.76 4.00
C GLU A 95 -8.99 0.68 3.99
N ASN A 96 -9.86 1.65 3.74
CA ASN A 96 -9.53 3.08 3.72
C ASN A 96 -9.24 3.66 5.11
N HIS A 97 -9.36 2.84 6.16
CA HIS A 97 -9.05 3.17 7.54
C HIS A 97 -8.30 2.02 8.20
N LEU A 98 -7.69 2.31 9.34
CA LEU A 98 -7.02 1.35 10.19
C LEU A 98 -7.38 1.66 11.64
N ASP A 99 -7.67 0.63 12.43
CA ASP A 99 -7.91 0.77 13.86
C ASP A 99 -6.70 1.45 14.53
N ASP A 100 -6.97 2.38 15.45
CA ASP A 100 -5.92 3.18 16.10
C ASP A 100 -4.97 2.31 16.94
N GLU A 101 -5.45 1.23 17.57
CA GLU A 101 -4.58 0.31 18.33
C GLU A 101 -3.58 -0.40 17.40
N ILE A 102 -4.08 -0.88 16.26
CA ILE A 102 -3.23 -1.53 15.24
C ILE A 102 -2.24 -0.51 14.66
N TYR A 103 -2.69 0.71 14.39
CA TYR A 103 -1.83 1.78 13.90
C TYR A 103 -0.67 2.04 14.88
N GLU A 104 -0.95 2.21 16.18
CA GLU A 104 0.09 2.45 17.19
C GLU A 104 1.06 1.27 17.33
N GLN A 105 0.57 0.02 17.24
CA GLN A 105 1.44 -1.16 17.21
C GLN A 105 2.43 -1.13 16.03
N LEU A 106 1.98 -0.70 14.84
CA LEU A 106 2.84 -0.55 13.66
C LEU A 106 3.85 0.58 13.83
N ILE A 107 3.47 1.68 14.49
CA ILE A 107 4.38 2.79 14.83
C ILE A 107 5.49 2.31 15.76
N GLU A 108 5.16 1.58 16.84
CA GLU A 108 6.16 1.05 17.76
C GLU A 108 7.10 0.05 17.08
N LYS A 109 6.58 -0.80 16.20
CA LYS A 109 7.41 -1.68 15.38
C LYS A 109 8.38 -0.89 14.50
N ALA A 110 7.90 0.14 13.79
CA ALA A 110 8.74 0.99 12.95
C ALA A 110 9.84 1.72 13.75
N LYS A 111 9.52 2.22 14.95
CA LYS A 111 10.52 2.78 15.88
C LYS A 111 11.58 1.74 16.25
N GLY A 112 11.16 0.52 16.58
CA GLY A 112 12.06 -0.60 16.91
C GLY A 112 13.00 -1.00 15.78
N GLU A 113 12.60 -0.77 14.53
CA GLU A 113 13.43 -0.96 13.32
C GLU A 113 14.34 0.27 13.01
N GLY A 114 14.21 1.34 13.80
CA GLY A 114 15.04 2.54 13.72
C GLY A 114 14.57 3.57 12.69
N TYR A 115 13.27 3.59 12.39
CA TYR A 115 12.65 4.66 11.61
C TYR A 115 12.35 5.88 12.49
N ASP A 116 12.60 7.09 11.96
CA ASP A 116 12.15 8.33 12.56
C ASP A 116 10.67 8.59 12.21
N VAL A 117 9.78 8.02 13.01
CA VAL A 117 8.33 8.08 12.79
C VAL A 117 7.74 9.50 12.92
N SER A 118 8.51 10.48 13.41
CA SER A 118 8.06 11.89 13.42
C SER A 118 7.84 12.45 12.01
N ASN A 119 8.50 11.84 11.02
CA ASN A 119 8.32 12.15 9.61
C ASN A 119 7.10 11.46 8.98
N LEU A 120 6.46 10.51 9.66
CA LEU A 120 5.30 9.80 9.14
C LEU A 120 4.08 10.74 9.14
N LYS A 121 3.38 10.81 8.01
CA LYS A 121 2.17 11.61 7.83
C LYS A 121 1.00 10.69 7.52
N LYS A 122 -0.09 10.81 8.28
CA LYS A 122 -1.35 10.13 7.97
C LYS A 122 -1.94 10.70 6.68
N THR A 123 -2.51 9.82 5.87
CA THR A 123 -3.20 10.18 4.63
C THR A 123 -4.70 10.18 4.89
N THR A 124 -5.38 11.24 4.48
CA THR A 124 -6.83 11.36 4.65
C THR A 124 -7.56 10.54 3.59
N HIS A 125 -8.58 9.79 3.99
CA HIS A 125 -9.50 9.09 3.10
C HIS A 125 -10.94 9.52 3.34
N THR A 126 -11.74 9.59 2.28
CA THR A 126 -13.19 9.77 2.40
C THR A 126 -13.87 8.43 2.64
N ASP A 127 -15.07 8.46 3.22
CA ASP A 127 -15.92 7.29 3.39
C ASP A 127 -17.32 7.57 2.78
N PRO A 128 -17.68 6.92 1.65
CA PRO A 128 -16.87 5.97 0.90
C PRO A 128 -15.68 6.64 0.17
N PRO A 129 -14.62 5.89 -0.16
CA PRO A 129 -13.55 6.40 -1.00
C PRO A 129 -14.05 6.61 -2.45
N PRO A 130 -13.42 7.48 -3.24
CA PRO A 130 -13.80 7.69 -4.63
C PRO A 130 -13.58 6.40 -5.44
N GLU A 131 -14.63 5.97 -6.14
CA GLU A 131 -14.53 4.93 -7.15
C GLU A 131 -13.89 5.48 -8.42
N THR A 132 -13.08 4.66 -9.09
CA THR A 132 -12.46 5.03 -10.36
C THR A 132 -12.98 4.14 -11.47
N GLU A 133 -13.66 4.75 -12.44
CA GLU A 133 -14.02 4.08 -13.68
C GLU A 133 -12.77 3.50 -14.35
N GLY A 134 -12.82 2.20 -14.67
CA GLY A 134 -11.75 1.48 -15.35
C GLY A 134 -10.54 1.10 -14.48
N ALA A 135 -10.49 1.49 -13.19
CA ALA A 135 -9.50 0.88 -12.31
C ALA A 135 -9.87 -0.59 -12.06
N PRO A 136 -8.89 -1.48 -11.89
CA PRO A 136 -9.18 -2.86 -11.54
C PRO A 136 -10.09 -2.86 -10.32
N ALA A 137 -11.27 -3.46 -10.45
CA ALA A 137 -12.11 -3.75 -9.29
C ALA A 137 -11.23 -4.52 -8.30
N ASP A 138 -11.30 -4.18 -7.02
CA ASP A 138 -10.67 -5.02 -6.01
C ASP A 138 -11.42 -6.36 -5.98
N THR A 139 -10.95 -7.30 -6.80
CA THR A 139 -11.55 -8.62 -6.96
C THR A 139 -11.45 -9.47 -5.70
N LYS A 140 -10.79 -8.97 -4.65
CA LYS A 140 -10.59 -9.67 -3.37
C LYS A 140 -11.33 -9.03 -2.19
N GLY A 141 -11.97 -7.87 -2.40
CA GLY A 141 -12.70 -7.12 -1.38
C GLY A 141 -14.20 -7.43 -1.26
N VAL A 142 -14.78 -8.27 -2.14
CA VAL A 142 -16.20 -8.65 -2.05
C VAL A 142 -16.36 -9.95 -1.24
N TRP A 143 -16.28 -9.84 0.09
CA TRP A 143 -16.67 -10.93 1.01
C TRP A 143 -17.93 -10.63 1.84
N TRP A 144 -18.62 -9.50 1.59
CA TRP A 144 -19.84 -9.15 2.34
C TRP A 144 -20.90 -8.46 1.46
N LEU A 145 -21.60 -9.24 0.65
CA LEU A 145 -22.91 -8.87 0.09
C LEU A 145 -23.65 -10.13 -0.39
N LYS A 146 -23.95 -11.03 0.56
CA LYS A 146 -25.08 -11.95 0.41
C LYS A 146 -26.13 -11.63 1.45
N SER A 147 -27.29 -11.25 0.93
CA SER A 147 -28.61 -11.42 1.53
C SER A 147 -29.06 -10.41 2.59
N ILE A 148 -29.45 -9.24 2.11
CA ILE A 148 -30.66 -8.57 2.59
C ILE A 148 -31.51 -8.39 1.33
N PHE A 149 -32.76 -8.88 1.33
CA PHE A 149 -33.63 -9.20 0.17
C PHE A 149 -33.30 -10.55 -0.51
N GLY A 150 -34.06 -11.63 -0.38
CA GLY A 150 -35.31 -11.88 0.33
C GLY A 150 -35.78 -13.33 0.09
N LYS A 151 -36.44 -13.89 1.10
CA LYS A 151 -37.21 -15.16 1.16
C LYS A 151 -36.54 -16.46 0.68
#